data_AF-A0A9Q1JLS0-F1
#
_entry.id   AF-A0A9Q1JLS0-F1
#
_cell.length_a   1.000
_cell.length_b   1.000
_cell.length_c   1.000
_cell.angle_alpha   90.00
_cell.angle_beta   90.00
_cell.angle_gamma   90.00
#
_symmetry.space_group_name_H-M   'P 1'
#
loop_
_entity.id
_entity.type
_entity.pdbx_description
1 polymer ?
#
loop_
_entity_poly.entity_id
_entity_poly.type
_entity_poly.pdbx_seq_one_letter_code
_entity_poly.pdbx_strand_id
1 'polypeptide(L)'
;MEVFHNTASRQLSQMFIAIFFFHISEFLLTIAIHGRRNVTLQSLLISKQYMIAMLFSVLEYLVEYSFFPGLKEHWWLSNLGLALVLTGEIIRKIAIVIAGRAFTHIIRTYREEHHRLIMLLNPISTVAFAIVVWRFFAGRIPYEENYLKRFFGTQYVEYARRMWADEVLWVSCGYST
;
A
#
# COMPACT_ATOMS: atom_id res chain seq x y z
N MET A 1 12.66 -0.66 -37.68
CA MET A 1 11.42 -0.21 -37.00
C MET A 1 10.60 -1.37 -36.44
N GLU A 2 10.52 -2.53 -37.10
CA GLU A 2 9.76 -3.70 -36.60
C GLU A 2 10.28 -4.29 -35.28
N VAL A 3 11.60 -4.33 -35.07
CA VAL A 3 12.21 -4.85 -33.82
C VAL A 3 11.80 -4.02 -32.60
N PHE A 4 11.76 -2.69 -32.73
CA PHE A 4 11.37 -1.78 -31.65
C PHE A 4 9.87 -1.92 -31.31
N HIS A 5 9.03 -2.06 -32.34
CA HIS A 5 7.59 -2.29 -32.15
C HIS A 5 7.31 -3.62 -31.42
N ASN A 6 8.05 -4.68 -31.76
CA ASN A 6 7.90 -5.99 -31.12
C ASN A 6 8.33 -5.98 -29.65
N THR A 7 9.43 -5.29 -29.31
CA THR A 7 9.90 -5.16 -27.92
C THR A 7 8.94 -4.32 -27.10
N ALA A 8 8.44 -3.21 -27.63
CA ALA A 8 7.49 -2.35 -26.93
C ALA A 8 6.14 -3.06 -26.68
N SER A 9 5.64 -3.80 -27.67
CA SER A 9 4.43 -4.63 -27.52
C SER A 9 4.60 -5.69 -26.43
N ARG A 10 5.78 -6.32 -26.33
CA ARG A 10 6.09 -7.27 -25.27
C ARG A 10 6.11 -6.63 -23.87
N GLN A 11 6.72 -5.45 -23.73
CA GLN A 11 6.79 -4.75 -22.43
C GLN A 11 5.41 -4.28 -21.97
N LEU A 12 4.62 -3.69 -22.88
CA LEU A 12 3.25 -3.27 -22.58
C LEU A 12 2.34 -4.45 -22.24
N SER A 13 2.42 -5.55 -23.00
CA SER A 13 1.64 -6.75 -22.69
C SER A 13 2.05 -7.36 -21.35
N GLN A 14 3.34 -7.43 -21.02
CA GLN A 14 3.81 -7.85 -19.70
C GLN A 14 3.21 -7.00 -18.57
N MET A 15 3.19 -5.67 -18.74
CA MET A 15 2.62 -4.75 -17.76
C MET A 15 1.12 -4.97 -17.55
N PHE A 16 0.33 -5.01 -18.64
CA PHE A 16 -1.12 -5.20 -18.53
C PHE A 16 -1.49 -6.57 -17.97
N ILE A 17 -0.78 -7.64 -18.37
CA ILE A 17 -0.99 -8.99 -17.84
C ILE A 17 -0.68 -9.03 -16.35
N ALA A 18 0.43 -8.41 -15.91
CA ALA A 18 0.80 -8.37 -14.50
C ALA A 18 -0.23 -7.60 -13.65
N ILE A 19 -0.68 -6.43 -14.12
CA ILE A 19 -1.72 -5.63 -13.45
C ILE A 19 -3.03 -6.41 -13.37
N PHE A 20 -3.43 -7.06 -14.45
CA PHE A 20 -4.64 -7.88 -14.48
C PHE A 20 -4.55 -9.05 -13.50
N PHE A 21 -3.44 -9.79 -13.53
CA PHE A 21 -3.20 -10.92 -12.63
C PHE A 21 -3.23 -10.48 -11.16
N PHE A 22 -2.60 -9.35 -10.83
CA PHE A 22 -2.60 -8.76 -9.50
C PHE A 22 -4.03 -8.49 -8.99
N HIS A 23 -4.86 -7.82 -9.79
CA HIS A 23 -6.23 -7.45 -9.40
C HIS A 23 -7.15 -8.67 -9.31
N ILE A 24 -7.07 -9.58 -10.28
CA ILE A 24 -7.85 -10.81 -10.26
C ILE A 24 -7.46 -11.66 -9.07
N SER A 25 -6.16 -11.80 -8.78
CA SER A 25 -5.75 -12.63 -7.67
C SER A 25 -6.14 -12.05 -6.31
N GLU A 26 -6.15 -10.74 -6.16
CA GLU A 26 -6.61 -10.08 -4.94
C GLU A 26 -8.12 -10.20 -4.75
N PHE A 27 -8.86 -10.09 -5.84
CA PHE A 27 -10.30 -10.32 -5.85
C PHE A 27 -10.64 -11.78 -5.47
N LEU A 28 -9.93 -12.76 -6.05
CA LEU A 28 -10.09 -14.18 -5.71
C LEU A 28 -9.76 -14.46 -4.24
N LEU A 29 -8.67 -13.87 -3.73
CA LEU A 29 -8.26 -14.03 -2.33
C LEU A 29 -9.28 -13.41 -1.37
N THR A 30 -9.86 -12.27 -1.73
CA THR A 30 -10.94 -11.63 -0.96
C THR A 30 -12.19 -12.50 -0.93
N ILE A 31 -12.60 -13.07 -2.07
CA ILE A 31 -13.73 -14.03 -2.14
C ILE A 31 -13.44 -15.25 -1.27
N ALA A 32 -12.23 -15.80 -1.33
CA ALA A 32 -11.85 -17.00 -0.60
C ALA A 32 -11.87 -16.80 0.93
N ILE A 33 -11.49 -15.61 1.42
CA ILE A 33 -11.41 -15.32 2.86
C ILE A 33 -12.73 -14.79 3.43
N HIS A 34 -13.40 -13.86 2.75
CA HIS A 34 -14.58 -13.15 3.28
C HIS A 34 -15.92 -13.69 2.77
N GLY A 35 -15.91 -14.59 1.79
CA GLY A 35 -17.11 -15.22 1.24
C GLY A 35 -17.83 -14.36 0.18
N ARG A 36 -18.48 -15.04 -0.77
CA ARG A 36 -19.05 -14.49 -2.03
C ARG A 36 -20.11 -13.39 -1.84
N ARG A 37 -20.66 -13.21 -0.64
CA ARG A 37 -21.82 -12.36 -0.37
C ARG A 37 -21.49 -10.91 0.01
N ASN A 38 -20.23 -10.60 0.34
CA ASN A 38 -19.83 -9.29 0.86
C ASN A 38 -18.80 -8.55 -0.02
N VAL A 39 -18.57 -9.02 -1.26
CA VAL A 39 -17.53 -8.48 -2.12
C VAL A 39 -18.12 -7.42 -3.06
N THR A 40 -18.01 -6.15 -2.67
CA THR A 40 -18.37 -4.99 -3.51
C THR A 40 -17.21 -4.59 -4.42
N LEU A 41 -17.49 -3.91 -5.54
CA LEU A 41 -16.46 -3.36 -6.46
C LEU A 41 -15.44 -2.42 -5.76
N GLN A 42 -15.77 -1.92 -4.56
CA GLN A 42 -14.83 -1.17 -3.73
C GLN A 42 -13.68 -2.04 -3.18
N SER A 43 -13.87 -3.35 -3.08
CA SER A 43 -12.84 -4.32 -2.69
C SER A 43 -11.79 -4.53 -3.78
N LEU A 44 -12.05 -4.08 -5.01
CA LEU A 44 -11.14 -4.23 -6.15
C LEU A 44 -9.94 -3.27 -6.10
N LEU A 45 -9.78 -2.46 -5.03
CA LEU A 45 -8.73 -1.44 -4.83
C LEU A 45 -8.49 -0.47 -6.01
N ILE A 46 -9.41 -0.44 -6.98
CA ILE A 46 -9.38 0.45 -8.14
C ILE A 46 -10.07 1.75 -7.75
N SER A 47 -9.24 2.76 -7.43
CA SER A 47 -9.68 4.12 -7.13
C SER A 47 -9.61 5.01 -8.38
N LYS A 48 -10.31 6.14 -8.35
CA LYS A 48 -10.25 7.14 -9.45
C LYS A 48 -8.82 7.68 -9.63
N GLN A 49 -8.10 7.89 -8.52
CA GLN A 49 -6.72 8.37 -8.52
C GLN A 49 -5.76 7.34 -9.12
N TYR A 50 -5.97 6.06 -8.79
CA TYR A 50 -5.20 4.95 -9.36
C TYR A 50 -5.33 4.92 -10.88
N MET A 51 -6.54 5.10 -11.43
CA MET A 51 -6.71 5.09 -12.88
C MET A 51 -6.00 6.25 -13.58
N ILE A 52 -5.99 7.43 -12.96
CA ILE A 52 -5.26 8.59 -13.48
C ILE A 52 -3.75 8.32 -13.45
N ALA A 53 -3.23 7.78 -12.34
CA ALA A 53 -1.81 7.43 -12.23
C ALA A 53 -1.37 6.37 -13.26
N MET A 54 -2.22 5.37 -13.52
CA MET A 54 -1.97 4.37 -14.56
C MET A 54 -1.94 4.99 -15.95
N LEU A 55 -2.87 5.91 -16.25
CA LEU A 55 -2.87 6.63 -17.52
C LEU A 55 -1.58 7.44 -17.70
N PHE A 56 -1.15 8.18 -16.67
CA PHE A 56 0.11 8.91 -16.69
C PHE A 56 1.33 7.99 -16.90
N SER A 57 1.37 6.83 -16.24
CA SER A 57 2.44 5.85 -16.42
C SER A 57 2.54 5.32 -17.87
N VAL A 58 1.40 5.05 -18.51
CA VAL A 58 1.37 4.66 -19.92
C VAL A 58 1.83 5.81 -20.82
N LEU A 59 1.36 7.02 -20.56
CA LEU A 59 1.75 8.21 -21.33
C LEU A 59 3.25 8.50 -21.21
N GLU A 60 3.80 8.41 -20.00
CA GLU A 60 5.24 8.55 -19.74
C GLU A 60 6.04 7.51 -20.54
N TYR A 61 5.62 6.24 -20.53
CA TYR A 61 6.24 5.20 -21.35
C TYR A 61 6.20 5.51 -22.86
N LEU A 62 5.07 6.00 -23.38
CA LEU A 62 4.92 6.36 -24.79
C LEU A 62 5.78 7.57 -25.20
N VAL A 63 5.90 8.55 -24.30
CA VAL A 63 6.79 9.71 -24.46
C VAL A 63 8.24 9.24 -24.48
N GLU A 64 8.67 8.47 -23.48
CA GLU A 64 10.03 7.90 -23.43
C GLU A 64 10.35 7.05 -24.66
N TYR A 65 9.40 6.25 -25.14
CA TYR A 65 9.57 5.44 -26.35
C TYR A 65 9.77 6.32 -27.60
N SER A 66 9.08 7.48 -27.67
CA SER A 66 9.15 8.41 -28.79
C SER A 66 10.45 9.22 -28.81
N PHE A 67 10.97 9.64 -27.65
CA PHE A 67 12.18 10.47 -27.53
C PHE A 67 13.48 9.64 -27.35
N PHE A 68 13.43 8.49 -26.69
CA PHE A 68 14.61 7.70 -26.30
C PHE A 68 14.41 6.17 -26.50
N PRO A 69 14.21 5.70 -27.74
CA PRO A 69 13.91 4.29 -28.02
C PRO A 69 15.03 3.32 -27.60
N GLY A 70 16.29 3.75 -27.62
CA GLY A 70 17.46 2.92 -27.26
C GLY A 70 17.51 2.52 -25.78
N LEU A 71 16.87 3.28 -24.89
CA LEU A 71 16.85 2.93 -23.46
C LEU A 71 15.95 1.70 -23.21
N LYS A 72 14.89 1.55 -24.00
CA LYS A 72 13.88 0.47 -23.88
C LYS A 72 14.26 -0.82 -24.61
N GLU A 73 15.39 -0.86 -25.32
CA GLU A 73 15.87 -2.06 -26.04
C GLU A 73 16.39 -3.17 -25.10
N HIS A 74 16.68 -2.80 -23.85
CA HIS A 74 17.19 -3.68 -22.81
C HIS A 74 16.12 -4.67 -22.28
N TRP A 75 15.92 -5.78 -22.98
CA TRP A 75 14.97 -6.85 -22.63
C TRP A 75 15.13 -7.40 -21.21
N TRP A 76 16.37 -7.42 -20.69
CA TRP A 76 16.69 -7.87 -19.34
C TRP A 76 16.02 -7.01 -18.25
N LEU A 77 15.88 -5.70 -18.48
CA LEU A 77 15.27 -4.78 -17.52
C LEU A 77 13.78 -5.07 -17.33
N SER A 78 13.05 -5.36 -18.42
CA SER A 78 11.64 -5.73 -18.37
C SER A 78 11.42 -7.07 -17.67
N ASN A 79 12.27 -8.06 -17.94
CA ASN A 79 12.19 -9.37 -17.29
C ASN A 79 12.52 -9.29 -15.79
N LEU A 80 13.48 -8.45 -15.40
CA LEU A 80 13.80 -8.19 -14.00
C LEU A 80 12.64 -7.50 -13.28
N GLY A 81 12.03 -6.50 -13.93
CA GLY A 81 10.81 -5.85 -13.42
C GLY A 81 9.66 -6.84 -13.25
N LEU A 82 9.43 -7.71 -14.22
CA LEU A 82 8.41 -8.76 -14.15
C LEU A 82 8.69 -9.74 -13.00
N ALA A 83 9.93 -10.18 -12.82
CA ALA A 83 10.32 -11.05 -11.71
C ALA A 83 10.05 -10.38 -10.36
N LEU A 84 10.41 -9.11 -10.21
CA LEU A 84 10.16 -8.33 -8.99
C LEU A 84 8.66 -8.22 -8.68
N VAL A 85 7.83 -7.96 -9.69
CA VAL A 85 6.37 -7.89 -9.53
C VAL A 85 5.80 -9.22 -9.07
N LEU A 86 6.19 -10.34 -9.69
CA LEU A 86 5.73 -11.67 -9.32
C LEU A 86 6.18 -12.05 -7.90
N THR A 87 7.44 -11.78 -7.55
CA THR A 87 7.94 -12.03 -6.19
C THR A 87 7.19 -11.20 -5.15
N GLY A 88 7.01 -9.90 -5.41
CA GLY A 88 6.25 -9.02 -4.52
C GLY A 88 4.80 -9.46 -4.34
N GLU A 89 4.17 -9.93 -5.42
CA GLU A 89 2.81 -10.44 -5.39
C GLU A 89 2.68 -11.73 -4.56
N ILE A 90 3.63 -12.66 -4.68
CA ILE A 90 3.67 -13.88 -3.86
C ILE A 90 3.79 -13.52 -2.38
N ILE A 91 4.76 -12.65 -2.03
CA ILE A 91 4.97 -12.19 -0.65
C ILE A 91 3.70 -11.55 -0.10
N ARG A 92 3.03 -10.69 -0.89
CA ARG A 92 1.80 -10.01 -0.51
C ARG A 92 0.68 -10.99 -0.17
N LYS A 93 0.44 -12.02 -1.00
CA LYS A 93 -0.60 -13.02 -0.75
C LYS A 93 -0.30 -13.88 0.47
N ILE A 94 0.97 -14.30 0.62
CA ILE A 94 1.41 -15.04 1.80
C ILE A 94 1.16 -14.22 3.06
N ALA A 95 1.49 -12.92 3.05
CA ALA A 95 1.23 -12.03 4.18
C ALA A 95 -0.27 -11.92 4.53
N ILE A 96 -1.15 -11.73 3.54
CA ILE A 96 -2.60 -11.65 3.77
C ILE A 96 -3.15 -12.99 4.30
N VAL A 97 -2.70 -14.12 3.76
CA VAL A 97 -3.12 -15.46 4.22
C VAL A 97 -2.63 -15.73 5.64
N ILE A 98 -1.36 -15.40 5.95
CA ILE A 98 -0.79 -15.54 7.28
C ILE A 98 -1.56 -14.66 8.28
N ALA A 99 -1.80 -13.39 7.94
CA ALA A 99 -2.59 -12.49 8.78
C ALA A 99 -4.02 -13.04 9.01
N GLY A 100 -4.71 -13.49 7.95
CA GLY A 100 -6.05 -14.08 8.05
C GLY A 100 -6.09 -15.34 8.93
N ARG A 101 -5.10 -16.23 8.82
CA ARG A 101 -4.96 -17.41 9.69
C ARG A 101 -4.61 -17.05 11.13
N ALA A 102 -3.77 -16.03 11.34
CA ALA A 102 -3.41 -15.55 12.67
C ALA A 102 -4.63 -14.97 13.42
N PHE A 103 -5.45 -14.16 12.73
CA PHE A 103 -6.67 -13.59 13.30
C PHE A 103 -7.76 -14.63 13.59
N THR A 104 -7.80 -15.74 12.85
CA THR A 104 -8.80 -16.80 13.07
C THR A 104 -8.40 -17.81 14.14
N HIS A 105 -7.11 -18.03 14.40
CA HIS A 105 -6.69 -19.06 15.35
C HIS A 105 -6.14 -18.54 16.69
N ILE A 106 -5.70 -17.28 16.82
CA ILE A 106 -5.16 -16.76 18.09
C ILE A 106 -5.36 -15.23 18.20
N ILE A 107 -6.38 -14.77 18.95
CA ILE A 107 -6.31 -13.47 19.61
C ILE A 107 -5.65 -13.71 20.98
N ARG A 108 -4.31 -13.69 21.02
CA ARG A 108 -3.55 -13.67 22.28
C ARG A 108 -3.14 -12.24 22.56
N THR A 109 -3.86 -11.64 23.50
CA THR A 109 -3.54 -10.40 24.19
C THR A 109 -2.39 -10.63 25.18
N TYR A 110 -1.16 -10.80 24.70
CA TYR A 110 0.04 -10.57 25.51
C TYR A 110 1.05 -9.77 24.69
N ARG A 111 1.31 -8.54 25.16
CA ARG A 111 2.35 -7.66 24.62
C ARG A 111 3.69 -8.19 25.11
N GLU A 112 4.40 -8.91 24.26
CA GLU A 112 5.81 -9.28 24.48
C GLU A 112 6.69 -8.08 24.12
N GLU A 113 7.38 -7.54 25.13
CA GLU A 113 8.19 -6.31 25.09
C GLU A 113 9.52 -6.43 24.32
N HIS A 114 9.74 -7.50 23.55
CA HIS A 114 11.01 -7.76 22.86
C HIS A 114 10.91 -7.76 21.33
N HIS A 115 10.08 -6.87 20.77
CA HIS A 115 10.11 -6.62 19.32
C HIS A 115 11.31 -5.72 18.95
N ARG A 116 12.49 -6.32 18.78
CA ARG A 116 13.57 -5.66 18.02
C ARG A 116 13.16 -5.61 16.55
N LEU A 117 12.62 -4.48 16.14
CA LEU A 117 12.45 -4.11 14.75
C LEU A 117 13.84 -4.10 14.09
N ILE A 118 14.15 -5.13 13.29
CA ILE A 118 15.34 -5.12 12.45
C ILE A 118 15.04 -4.15 11.32
N MET A 119 15.30 -2.86 11.56
CA MET A 119 15.42 -1.88 10.48
C MET A 119 16.60 -2.34 9.64
N LEU A 120 16.37 -2.76 8.38
CA LEU A 120 17.43 -2.80 7.38
C LEU A 120 18.05 -1.39 7.42
N LEU A 121 19.28 -1.27 7.91
CA LEU A 121 20.03 -0.03 8.14
C LEU A 121 20.31 0.70 6.81
N ASN A 122 19.25 1.12 6.13
CA ASN A 122 19.27 1.93 4.94
C ASN A 122 18.71 3.30 5.33
N PRO A 123 19.52 4.17 5.95
CA PRO A 123 19.07 5.41 6.58
C PRO A 123 18.33 6.32 5.60
N ILE A 124 18.71 6.28 4.31
CA ILE A 124 18.05 7.05 3.24
C ILE A 124 16.62 6.54 3.02
N SER A 125 16.43 5.22 2.92
CA SER A 125 15.10 4.63 2.77
C SER A 125 14.24 4.82 4.01
N THR A 126 14.81 4.72 5.22
CA THR A 126 14.09 4.97 6.47
C THR A 126 13.57 6.41 6.55
N VAL A 127 14.41 7.39 6.22
CA VAL A 127 14.02 8.80 6.22
C VAL A 127 12.99 9.07 5.12
N ALA A 128 13.18 8.53 3.91
CA ALA A 128 12.21 8.68 2.82
C ALA A 128 10.85 8.08 3.18
N PHE A 129 10.81 6.87 3.74
CA PHE A 129 9.57 6.25 4.20
C PHE A 129 8.95 7.02 5.36
N ALA A 130 9.73 7.50 6.33
CA ALA A 130 9.22 8.32 7.43
C ALA A 130 8.57 9.61 6.91
N ILE A 131 9.18 10.28 5.93
CA ILE A 131 8.61 11.48 5.30
C ILE A 131 7.32 11.16 4.54
N VAL A 132 7.30 10.09 3.75
CA VAL A 132 6.11 9.69 2.98
C VAL A 132 4.96 9.31 3.92
N VAL A 133 5.24 8.51 4.95
CA VAL A 133 4.27 8.11 5.97
C VAL A 133 3.76 9.32 6.73
N TRP A 134 4.64 10.23 7.14
CA TRP A 134 4.25 11.47 7.80
C TRP A 134 3.32 12.31 6.92
N ARG A 135 3.66 12.52 5.64
CA ARG A 135 2.82 13.29 4.70
C ARG A 135 1.47 12.62 4.47
N PHE A 136 1.43 11.28 4.42
CA PHE A 136 0.19 10.53 4.27
C PHE A 136 -0.73 10.72 5.48
N PHE A 137 -0.22 10.52 6.70
CA PHE A 137 -1.02 10.67 7.91
C PHE A 137 -1.39 12.12 8.22
N ALA A 138 -0.49 13.08 7.98
CA ALA A 138 -0.76 14.50 8.16
C ALA A 138 -1.91 15.01 7.28
N GLY A 139 -2.08 14.45 6.07
CA GLY A 139 -3.22 14.76 5.21
C GLY A 139 -4.52 14.07 5.60
N ARG A 140 -4.44 12.87 6.18
CA ARG A 140 -5.61 12.01 6.50
C ARG A 140 -6.27 12.33 7.83
N ILE A 141 -5.49 12.55 8.88
CA ILE A 141 -6.01 12.72 10.25
C ILE A 141 -7.02 13.88 10.34
N PRO A 142 -6.77 15.08 9.77
CA PRO A 142 -7.74 16.18 9.86
C PRO A 142 -9.07 15.88 9.16
N TYR A 143 -9.02 15.11 8.06
CA TYR A 143 -10.22 14.69 7.34
C TYR A 143 -11.04 13.69 8.15
N GLU A 144 -10.38 12.69 8.74
CA GLU A 144 -11.03 11.66 9.57
C GLU A 144 -11.57 12.26 10.87
N GLU A 145 -10.85 13.19 11.52
CA GLU A 145 -11.37 13.93 12.66
C GLU A 145 -12.61 14.75 12.32
N ASN A 146 -12.61 15.45 11.18
CA ASN A 146 -13.77 16.23 10.75
C ASN A 146 -14.98 15.34 10.46
N TYR A 147 -14.75 14.14 9.91
CA TYR A 147 -15.80 13.14 9.73
C TYR A 147 -16.34 12.62 11.07
N LEU A 148 -15.45 12.27 12.01
CA LEU A 148 -15.82 11.77 13.33
C LEU A 148 -16.57 12.83 14.16
N LYS A 149 -16.14 14.09 14.10
CA LYS A 149 -16.86 15.22 14.72
C LYS A 149 -18.26 15.41 14.14
N ARG A 150 -18.43 15.20 12.82
CA ARG A 150 -19.75 15.27 12.17
C ARG A 150 -20.65 14.07 12.49
N PHE A 151 -20.08 12.88 12.66
CA PHE A 151 -20.85 11.65 12.87
C PHE A 151 -21.22 11.42 14.35
N PHE A 152 -20.29 11.69 15.28
CA PHE A 152 -20.46 11.42 16.72
C PHE A 152 -20.65 12.69 17.56
N GLY A 153 -20.48 13.88 16.97
CA GLY A 153 -20.77 15.17 17.63
C GLY A 153 -19.96 15.37 18.91
N THR A 154 -20.67 15.70 20.00
CA THR A 154 -20.09 16.03 21.32
C THR A 154 -19.40 14.84 22.00
N GLN A 155 -19.85 13.61 21.75
CA GLN A 155 -19.26 12.40 22.35
C GLN A 155 -17.81 12.19 21.91
N TYR A 156 -17.50 12.48 20.65
CA TYR A 156 -16.13 12.41 20.15
C TYR A 156 -15.24 13.51 20.75
N VAL A 157 -15.79 14.71 20.95
CA VAL A 157 -15.05 15.83 21.57
C VAL A 157 -14.68 15.51 23.02
N GLU A 158 -15.58 14.87 23.78
CA GLU A 158 -15.29 14.43 25.15
C GLU A 158 -14.29 13.27 25.20
N TYR A 159 -14.43 12.29 24.30
CA TYR A 159 -13.47 11.19 24.17
C TYR A 159 -12.06 11.70 23.82
N ALA A 160 -11.95 12.60 22.84
CA ALA A 160 -10.69 13.24 22.49
C ALA A 160 -10.14 13.99 23.71
N ARG A 161 -10.94 14.84 24.36
CA ARG A 161 -10.48 15.60 25.53
C ARG A 161 -9.93 14.71 26.66
N ARG A 162 -10.52 13.53 26.90
CA ARG A 162 -9.98 12.55 27.86
C ARG A 162 -8.64 12.00 27.42
N MET A 163 -8.51 11.55 26.18
CA MET A 163 -7.26 10.97 25.66
C MET A 163 -6.11 11.99 25.67
N TRP A 164 -6.38 13.23 25.29
CA TRP A 164 -5.39 14.32 25.33
C TRP A 164 -5.02 14.71 26.78
N ALA A 165 -5.98 14.67 27.72
CA ALA A 165 -5.71 14.93 29.14
C ALA A 165 -4.85 13.83 29.78
N ASP A 166 -5.13 12.57 29.44
CA ASP A 166 -4.35 11.42 29.91
C ASP A 166 -2.91 11.48 29.37
N GLU A 167 -2.71 11.88 28.11
CA GLU A 167 -1.37 12.03 27.51
C GLU A 167 -0.57 13.18 28.15
N VAL A 168 -1.20 14.33 28.46
CA VAL A 168 -0.56 15.43 29.20
C VAL A 168 -0.24 15.06 30.65
N LEU A 169 -1.11 14.27 31.30
CA LEU A 169 -0.88 13.74 32.65
C LEU A 169 0.27 12.72 32.67
N TRP A 170 0.39 11.86 31.66
CA TRP A 170 1.53 10.94 31.52
C TRP A 170 2.85 11.67 31.30
N VAL A 171 2.88 12.72 30.48
CA VAL A 171 4.09 13.54 30.27
C VAL A 171 4.47 14.31 31.54
N SER A 172 3.50 14.76 32.34
CA SER A 172 3.76 15.47 33.60
C SER A 172 4.18 14.52 34.74
N CYS A 173 3.65 13.30 34.77
CA CYS A 173 4.00 12.28 35.76
C CYS A 173 5.39 11.66 35.48
N GLY A 174 5.85 11.66 34.23
CA GLY A 174 7.19 11.19 33.83
C GLY A 174 8.35 12.11 34.21
N TYR A 175 8.10 13.29 34.79
CA TYR A 175 9.12 14.24 35.27
C TYR A 175 9.17 14.37 36.80
N SER A 176 8.59 13.41 37.53
CA SER A 176 8.69 13.33 39.00
C SER A 176 9.14 11.95 39.46
N THR A 177 10.38 11.60 39.11
CA THR A 177 11.22 10.61 39.81
C THR A 177 12.67 11.02 39.70
#